data_AF-A0A7C2CMU1-F1
#
_entry.id   AF-A0A7C2CMU1-F1
#
_cell.length_a   1.000
_cell.length_b   1.000
_cell.length_c   1.000
_cell.angle_alpha   90.00
_cell.angle_beta   90.00
_cell.angle_gamma   90.00
#
_symmetry.space_group_name_H-M   'P 1'
#
loop_
_entity.id
_entity.type
_entity.pdbx_description
1 polymer ?
#
loop_
_entity_poly.entity_id
_entity_poly.type
_entity_poly.pdbx_seq_one_letter_code
_entity_poly.pdbx_strand_id
1 'polypeptide(L)' 'MVTGVHALPVKFEVSVVLVGKSLKVTIPKEVCKHLDLKKGDTVLMWTDNSHLIIEKKKEEA' A
#
# COMPACT_ATOMS: atom_id res chain seq x y z
N MET A 1 -3.18 -23.36 -18.47
CA MET A 1 -2.40 -23.14 -17.23
C MET A 1 -1.43 -22.02 -17.54
N VAL A 2 -1.69 -20.79 -17.07
CA VAL A 2 -0.82 -19.65 -17.36
C VAL A 2 0.07 -19.46 -16.14
N THR A 3 1.36 -19.77 -16.33
CA THR A 3 2.44 -19.63 -15.36
C THR A 3 2.54 -18.19 -14.89
N GLY A 4 2.52 -18.00 -13.57
CA GLY A 4 2.50 -16.72 -12.89
C GLY A 4 3.64 -15.79 -13.31
N VAL A 5 3.26 -14.60 -13.78
CA VAL A 5 4.17 -13.47 -13.91
C VAL A 5 4.29 -12.84 -12.51
N HIS A 6 5.31 -13.24 -11.74
CA HIS A 6 5.73 -12.48 -10.56
C HIS A 6 6.48 -11.22 -11.04
N ALA A 7 5.74 -10.16 -11.31
CA ALA A 7 6.28 -8.80 -11.48
C ALA A 7 5.70 -7.94 -10.35
N LEU A 8 6.41 -7.18 -9.52
CA LEU A 8 7.83 -6.76 -9.39
C LEU A 8 7.92 -6.04 -8.01
N PRO A 9 9.10 -5.83 -7.39
CA PRO A 9 9.27 -4.79 -6.38
C PRO A 9 9.29 -3.42 -7.09
N VAL A 10 8.12 -2.94 -7.54
CA VAL A 10 8.00 -1.63 -8.18
C VAL A 10 8.10 -0.58 -7.08
N LYS A 11 9.27 0.05 -6.97
CA LYS A 11 9.43 1.27 -6.16
C LYS A 11 8.77 2.41 -6.92
N PHE A 12 7.77 3.01 -6.31
CA PHE A 12 7.15 4.23 -6.80
C PHE A 12 7.72 5.40 -6.02
N GLU A 13 8.19 6.42 -6.73
CA GLU A 13 8.43 7.72 -6.13
C GLU A 13 7.08 8.41 -5.95
N VAL A 14 6.74 8.72 -4.69
CA VAL A 14 5.49 9.40 -4.34
C VAL A 14 5.79 10.54 -3.39
N SER A 15 5.11 11.66 -3.58
CA SER A 15 5.22 12.81 -2.68
C SER A 15 4.26 12.70 -1.51
N VAL A 16 4.73 13.09 -0.34
CA VAL A 16 3.87 13.30 0.83
C VAL A 16 3.18 14.65 0.66
N VAL A 17 1.85 14.66 0.74
CA VAL A 17 1.04 15.88 0.58
C VAL A 17 0.21 16.16 1.82
N LEU A 18 0.01 17.43 2.14
CA LEU A 18 -0.87 17.86 3.24
C LEU A 18 -2.32 17.89 2.74
N VAL A 19 -3.20 17.14 3.40
CA VAL A 19 -4.64 17.14 3.12
C VAL A 19 -5.40 17.38 4.42
N GLY A 20 -6.07 18.53 4.51
CA GLY A 20 -6.71 18.97 5.75
C GLY A 20 -5.66 19.25 6.81
N LYS A 21 -5.64 18.45 7.88
CA LYS A 21 -4.70 18.60 9.00
C LYS A 21 -3.67 17.46 9.08
N SER A 22 -3.59 16.59 8.07
CA SER A 22 -2.75 15.40 8.10
C SER A 22 -1.99 15.20 6.80
N LEU A 23 -0.77 14.66 6.93
CA LEU A 23 0.02 14.23 5.78
C LEU A 23 -0.52 12.91 5.23
N LYS A 24 -0.53 12.78 3.91
CA LYS A 24 -1.00 11.59 3.20
C LYS A 24 -0.06 11.24 2.07
N VAL A 25 -0.01 9.96 1.75
CA VAL A 25 0.62 9.43 0.53
C VAL A 25 -0.45 8.76 -0.32
N THR A 26 -0.32 8.88 -1.64
CA THR A 26 -1.19 8.15 -2.57
C THR A 26 -0.61 6.75 -2.77
N ILE A 27 -1.41 5.72 -2.57
CA ILE A 27 -1.04 4.35 -2.94
C ILE A 27 -1.33 4.18 -4.45
N PRO A 28 -0.31 3.92 -5.29
CA PRO A 28 -0.51 3.72 -6.73
C PRO A 28 -1.48 2.57 -7.02
N LYS A 29 -2.24 2.67 -8.12
CA LYS A 29 -3.29 1.69 -8.47
C LYS A 29 -2.72 0.29 -8.68
N GLU A 30 -1.48 0.19 -9.13
CA GLU A 30 -0.73 -1.04 -9.35
C GLU A 30 -0.49 -1.77 -8.03
N VAL A 31 -0.10 -1.03 -6.98
CA VAL A 31 0.08 -1.58 -5.62
C VAL A 31 -1.27 -2.04 -5.07
N CYS A 32 -2.33 -1.25 -5.27
CA CYS A 32 -3.67 -1.66 -4.85
C CYS A 32 -4.13 -2.95 -5.54
N LYS A 33 -3.91 -3.09 -6.86
CA LYS A 33 -4.23 -4.32 -7.60
C LYS A 33 -3.45 -5.52 -7.09
N HIS A 34 -2.17 -5.32 -6.76
CA HIS A 34 -1.30 -6.41 -6.30
C HIS A 34 -1.69 -6.91 -4.89
N LEU A 35 -2.01 -5.99 -3.98
CA LEU A 35 -2.40 -6.31 -2.60
C LEU A 35 -3.90 -6.56 -2.45
N ASP A 36 -4.66 -6.53 -3.55
CA ASP A 36 -6.12 -6.60 -3.57
C ASP A 36 -6.74 -5.57 -2.59
N LEU A 37 -6.22 -4.34 -2.57
CA LEU A 37 -6.74 -3.25 -1.78
C LEU A 37 -7.85 -2.52 -2.55
N LYS A 38 -9.00 -2.36 -1.91
CA LYS A 38 -10.15 -1.63 -2.45
C LYS A 38 -10.51 -0.44 -1.55
N LYS A 39 -11.28 0.49 -2.11
CA LYS A 39 -11.84 1.62 -1.35
C LYS A 39 -12.66 1.09 -0.17
N GLY A 40 -12.34 1.56 1.03
CA GLY A 40 -13.00 1.14 2.27
C GLY A 40 -12.21 0.11 3.06
N ASP A 41 -11.18 -0.51 2.47
CA ASP A 41 -10.30 -1.40 3.23
C ASP A 41 -9.53 -0.65 4.30
N THR A 42 -9.27 -1.33 5.41
CA THR A 42 -8.42 -0.83 6.48
C THR A 42 -7.01 -1.42 6.33
N VAL A 43 -6.01 -0.57 6.49
CA VAL A 43 -4.60 -0.97 6.54
C VAL A 43 -4.05 -0.69 7.93
N LEU A 44 -3.05 -1.47 8.31
CA LEU A 44 -2.19 -1.22 9.45
C LEU A 44 -0.99 -0.41 8.98
N MET A 45 -0.56 0.57 9.76
CA MET A 45 0.59 1.42 9.44
C MET A 45 1.45 1.58 10.68
N TRP A 46 2.75 1.30 10.55
CA TRP A 46 3.73 1.49 11.61
C TRP A 46 5.10 1.82 11.00
N THR A 47 6.06 2.12 11.85
CA THR A 47 7.44 2.43 11.44
C THR A 47 8.40 1.44 12.09
N ASP A 48 9.48 1.12 11.39
CA ASP A 48 10.69 0.60 12.01
C ASP A 48 11.79 1.70 12.01
N ASN A 49 13.04 1.32 12.24
CA ASN A 49 14.16 2.26 12.34
C ASN A 49 14.39 3.13 11.09
N SER A 50 13.95 2.69 9.90
CA SER A 50 14.21 3.40 8.64
C SER A 50 13.06 3.36 7.64
N HIS A 51 11.97 2.64 7.92
CA HIS A 51 10.89 2.40 6.98
C HIS A 51 9.52 2.72 7.55
N LEU A 52 8.66 3.30 6.70
CA LEU A 52 7.22 3.32 6.90
C LEU A 52 6.64 2.05 6.28
N ILE A 53 5.95 1.25 7.09
CA ILE A 53 5.36 -0.02 6.68
C ILE A 53 3.85 0.13 6.67
N ILE A 54 3.22 -0.35 5.60
CA ILE A 54 1.77 -0.38 5.43
C ILE A 54 1.38 -1.82 5.06
N GLU A 55 0.48 -2.41 5.83
CA GLU A 55 0.02 -3.78 5.64
C GLU A 55 -1.49 -3.83 5.51
N LYS A 56 -2.01 -4.66 4.60
CA LYS A 56 -3.46 -4.94 4.52
C LYS A 56 -3.89 -5.65 5.79
N LYS A 57 -4.86 -5.08 6.53
CA LYS A 57 -5.42 -5.75 7.70
C LYS A 57 -6.12 -7.02 7.24
N LYS A 58 -5.70 -8.18 7.76
CA LYS A 58 -6.43 -9.43 7.56
C LYS A 58 -7.74 -9.32 8.34
N GLU A 59 -8.85 -9.64 7.70
CA GLU A 59 -10.09 -9.90 8.43
C GLU A 59 -9.87 -11.18 9.25
N GLU A 60 -10.04 -11.09 10.56
CA GLU A 60 -10.13 -12.28 11.41
C GLU A 60 -11.45 -12.97 11.05
N ALA A 61 -11.35 -14.22 10.57
CA ALA A 61 -12.48 -15.04 10.19
C ALA A 61 -13.23 -15.59 11.40
#